data_AF-A0A538NSK0-F1
#
_entry.id   AF-A0A538NSK0-F1
#
_cell.length_a   1.000
_cell.length_b   1.000
_cell.length_c   1.000
_cell.angle_alpha   90.00
_cell.angle_beta   90.00
_cell.angle_gamma   90.00
#
_symmetry.space_group_name_H-M   'P 1'
#
loop_
_entity.id
_entity.type
_entity.pdbx_description
1 polymer ?
#
loop_
_entity_poly.entity_id
_entity_poly.type
_entity_poly.pdbx_seq_one_letter_code
_entity_poly.pdbx_strand_id
1 'polypeptide(L)'
;MPSAEADPPGTATGGFNPCFTRTSVRPADGNLIVTFNVTTDVSGNFIGRLEGTELDVIHRDGTITLHGTALFAGSLNGGPSGTLLFTYTGIGNALTGHENLHIAGRQGTDGLAGVYFQGTAEGDLGGECDGDFGGHGMYDGQILFAP
;
A
#
# COMPACT_ATOMS: atom_id res chain seq x y z
N MET A 1 26.03 0.66 -30.16
CA MET A 1 24.73 0.24 -29.59
C MET A 1 24.07 1.50 -29.05
N PRO A 2 22.75 1.72 -29.21
CA PRO A 2 22.12 2.86 -28.57
C PRO A 2 22.13 2.60 -27.06
N SER A 3 22.59 3.59 -26.29
CA SER A 3 22.50 3.56 -24.85
C SER A 3 21.02 3.75 -24.50
N ALA A 4 20.40 2.75 -23.86
CA ALA A 4 19.09 2.96 -23.23
C ALA A 4 19.34 3.84 -22.01
N GLU A 5 19.15 5.14 -22.17
CA GLU A 5 19.17 6.08 -21.06
C GLU A 5 17.86 5.86 -20.29
N ALA A 6 17.96 5.41 -19.05
CA ALA A 6 16.78 5.29 -18.19
C ALA A 6 16.21 6.69 -17.97
N ASP A 7 14.91 6.88 -18.20
CA ASP A 7 14.25 8.14 -17.87
C ASP A 7 14.53 8.48 -16.39
N PRO A 8 14.76 9.77 -16.07
CA PRO A 8 15.01 10.18 -14.71
C PRO A 8 13.84 9.76 -13.80
N PRO A 9 14.12 9.37 -12.54
CA PRO A 9 13.08 8.96 -11.60
C PRO A 9 11.98 10.02 -11.53
N GLY A 10 10.74 9.63 -11.85
CA GLY A 10 9.57 10.46 -11.61
C GLY A 10 9.22 10.46 -10.13
N THR A 11 8.64 11.53 -9.61
CA THR A 11 8.03 11.54 -8.27
C THR A 11 6.56 11.13 -8.38
N ALA A 12 6.06 10.40 -7.39
CA ALA A 12 4.65 10.04 -7.30
C ALA A 12 4.11 10.22 -5.89
N THR A 13 3.00 10.94 -5.79
CA THR A 13 2.30 11.24 -4.55
C THR A 13 0.80 11.07 -4.74
N GLY A 14 0.10 10.87 -3.62
CA GLY A 14 -1.34 10.74 -3.66
C GLY A 14 -1.93 10.29 -2.35
N GLY A 15 -3.24 10.05 -2.36
CA GLY A 15 -4.01 9.66 -1.19
C GLY A 15 -4.71 8.32 -1.38
N PHE A 16 -5.03 7.67 -0.27
CA PHE A 16 -5.75 6.40 -0.22
C PHE A 16 -6.71 6.36 0.98
N ASN A 17 -7.78 5.57 0.84
CA ASN A 17 -8.84 5.40 1.84
C ASN A 17 -9.12 3.90 2.02
N PRO A 18 -8.32 3.21 2.86
CA PRO A 18 -8.41 1.77 3.00
C PRO A 18 -9.60 1.35 3.84
N CYS A 19 -10.09 0.17 3.52
CA CYS A 19 -11.12 -0.56 4.24
C CYS A 19 -10.57 -1.91 4.62
N PHE A 20 -10.62 -2.19 5.92
CA PHE A 20 -10.06 -3.39 6.50
C PHE A 20 -11.19 -4.31 6.94
N THR A 21 -11.14 -5.56 6.49
CA THR A 21 -12.06 -6.61 6.91
C THR A 21 -11.23 -7.73 7.54
N ARG A 22 -11.45 -7.97 8.83
CA ARG A 22 -10.66 -8.91 9.62
C ARG A 22 -11.02 -10.34 9.24
N THR A 23 -10.03 -11.10 8.80
CA THR A 23 -10.21 -12.50 8.36
C THR A 23 -9.75 -13.49 9.41
N SER A 24 -8.80 -13.11 10.27
CA SER A 24 -8.38 -13.95 11.39
C SER A 24 -7.84 -13.14 12.55
N VAL A 25 -7.98 -13.68 13.76
CA VAL A 25 -7.40 -13.14 14.99
C VAL A 25 -6.86 -14.31 15.80
N ARG A 26 -5.60 -14.24 16.20
CA ARG A 26 -5.01 -15.25 17.09
C ARG A 26 -4.00 -14.64 18.07
N PRO A 27 -4.03 -15.03 19.35
CA PRO A 27 -2.96 -14.69 20.28
C PRO A 27 -1.72 -15.56 20.00
N ALA A 28 -0.52 -15.00 20.21
CA ALA A 28 0.74 -15.74 20.16
C ALA A 28 1.79 -15.05 21.05
N ASP A 29 2.32 -15.77 22.04
CA ASP A 29 3.40 -15.29 22.93
C ASP A 29 3.14 -13.93 23.62
N GLY A 30 1.87 -13.57 23.80
CA GLY A 30 1.45 -12.30 24.38
C GLY A 30 1.14 -11.19 23.39
N ASN A 31 1.39 -11.43 22.11
CA ASN A 31 0.99 -10.56 21.02
C ASN A 31 -0.37 -10.99 20.47
N LEU A 32 -1.02 -10.08 19.77
CA LEU A 32 -2.19 -10.39 18.95
C LEU A 32 -1.77 -10.35 17.49
N ILE A 33 -2.05 -11.42 16.75
CA ILE A 33 -1.79 -11.49 15.31
C ILE A 33 -3.14 -11.42 14.61
N VAL A 34 -3.28 -10.43 13.73
CA VAL A 34 -4.51 -10.15 13.01
C VAL A 34 -4.22 -10.18 11.52
N THR A 35 -5.14 -10.74 10.75
CA THR A 35 -5.06 -10.70 9.28
C THR A 35 -6.27 -9.97 8.74
N PHE A 36 -6.04 -9.10 7.78
CA PHE A 36 -7.05 -8.30 7.11
C PHE A 36 -7.07 -8.60 5.62
N ASN A 37 -8.27 -8.55 5.04
CA ASN A 37 -8.42 -8.16 3.65
C ASN A 37 -8.49 -6.65 3.60
N VAL A 38 -7.77 -6.04 2.65
CA VAL A 38 -7.70 -4.60 2.47
C VAL A 38 -8.22 -4.26 1.09
N THR A 39 -9.16 -3.31 1.02
CA THR A 39 -9.55 -2.69 -0.24
C THR A 39 -9.42 -1.18 -0.10
N THR A 40 -8.87 -0.50 -1.11
CA THR A 40 -8.74 0.97 -1.08
C THR A 40 -8.92 1.54 -2.46
N ASP A 41 -9.55 2.69 -2.54
CA ASP A 41 -9.41 3.56 -3.70
C ASP A 41 -8.14 4.40 -3.54
N VAL A 42 -7.44 4.63 -4.64
CA VAL A 42 -6.17 5.36 -4.69
C VAL A 42 -6.30 6.52 -5.67
N SER A 43 -5.83 7.69 -5.25
CA SER A 43 -5.85 8.93 -6.02
C SER A 43 -4.47 9.58 -6.07
N GLY A 44 -4.30 10.62 -6.91
CA GLY A 44 -3.02 11.28 -7.14
C GLY A 44 -2.37 10.78 -8.42
N ASN A 45 -1.08 10.44 -8.37
CA ASN A 45 -0.37 9.92 -9.54
C ASN A 45 -0.86 8.51 -9.91
N PHE A 46 -1.03 7.61 -8.94
CA PHE A 46 -1.78 6.37 -9.14
C PHE A 46 -3.29 6.65 -8.98
N ILE A 47 -4.08 6.25 -9.97
CA ILE A 47 -5.53 6.42 -9.99
C ILE A 47 -6.17 5.05 -10.23
N GLY A 48 -6.88 4.53 -9.24
CA GLY A 48 -7.51 3.20 -9.36
C GLY A 48 -7.89 2.60 -8.03
N ARG A 49 -7.94 1.28 -7.99
CA ARG A 49 -8.35 0.50 -6.82
C ARG A 49 -7.28 -0.52 -6.48
N LEU A 50 -7.08 -0.78 -5.19
CA LEU A 50 -6.14 -1.75 -4.68
C LEU A 50 -6.86 -2.73 -3.76
N GLU A 51 -6.57 -4.02 -3.94
CA GLU A 51 -7.15 -5.11 -3.16
C GLU A 51 -6.04 -6.09 -2.72
N GLY A 52 -6.02 -6.47 -1.45
CA GLY A 52 -4.91 -7.23 -0.90
C GLY A 52 -5.15 -7.79 0.49
N THR A 53 -4.07 -8.26 1.09
CA THR A 53 -4.05 -8.80 2.45
C THR A 53 -2.94 -8.18 3.26
N GLU A 54 -3.22 -7.96 4.53
CA GLU A 54 -2.28 -7.44 5.53
C GLU A 54 -2.25 -8.34 6.76
N LEU A 55 -1.07 -8.49 7.35
CA LEU A 55 -0.88 -9.17 8.63
C LEU A 55 -0.20 -8.25 9.61
N ASP A 56 -0.90 -8.05 10.72
CA ASP A 56 -0.47 -7.22 11.84
C ASP A 56 -0.06 -8.08 13.02
N VAL A 57 1.06 -7.71 13.63
CA VAL A 57 1.45 -8.19 14.95
C VAL A 57 1.36 -7.01 15.91
N ILE A 58 0.34 -7.03 16.75
CA ILE A 58 0.11 -6.06 17.81
C ILE A 58 0.83 -6.57 19.07
N HIS A 59 1.86 -5.84 19.47
CA HIS A 59 2.68 -6.15 20.64
C HIS A 59 2.02 -5.67 21.92
N ARG A 60 2.45 -6.22 23.08
CA ARG A 60 1.88 -5.88 24.40
C ARG A 60 1.97 -4.40 24.75
N ASP A 61 2.96 -3.69 24.21
CA ASP A 61 3.17 -2.26 24.44
C ASP A 61 2.29 -1.38 23.53
N GLY A 62 1.47 -1.99 22.66
CA GLY A 62 0.61 -1.30 21.71
C GLY A 62 1.29 -0.94 20.38
N THR A 63 2.57 -1.26 20.20
CA THR A 63 3.22 -1.14 18.89
C THR A 63 2.68 -2.19 17.92
N ILE A 64 2.63 -1.84 16.65
CA ILE A 64 2.23 -2.73 15.56
C ILE A 64 3.42 -2.90 14.63
N THR A 65 3.71 -4.12 14.23
CA THR A 65 4.54 -4.40 13.05
C THR A 65 3.69 -5.11 12.03
N LEU A 66 3.66 -4.61 10.80
CA LEU A 66 2.78 -5.10 9.76
C LEU A 66 3.52 -5.39 8.46
N HIS A 67 2.96 -6.29 7.67
CA HIS A 67 3.33 -6.48 6.28
C HIS A 67 2.11 -6.85 5.45
N GLY A 68 2.11 -6.45 4.20
CA GLY A 68 1.01 -6.76 3.31
C GLY A 68 1.40 -6.79 1.85
N THR A 69 0.47 -7.30 1.06
CA THR A 69 0.59 -7.41 -0.39
C THR A 69 -0.76 -7.07 -1.00
N ALA A 70 -0.76 -6.29 -2.07
CA ALA A 70 -1.98 -5.90 -2.73
C ALA A 70 -1.81 -5.66 -4.23
N LEU A 71 -2.83 -6.02 -4.98
CA LEU A 71 -2.89 -5.81 -6.42
C LEU A 71 -3.64 -4.50 -6.68
N PHE A 72 -2.93 -3.54 -7.27
CA PHE A 72 -3.53 -2.34 -7.82
C PHE A 72 -4.03 -2.61 -9.23
N ALA A 73 -5.22 -2.10 -9.56
CA ALA A 73 -5.76 -2.03 -10.91
C ALA A 73 -6.15 -0.57 -11.21
N GLY A 74 -5.54 0.01 -12.23
CA GLY A 74 -5.70 1.42 -12.53
C GLY A 74 -4.64 1.94 -13.48
N SER A 75 -4.38 3.23 -13.43
CA SER A 75 -3.40 3.90 -14.28
C SER A 75 -2.44 4.77 -13.51
N LEU A 76 -1.32 5.09 -14.16
CA LEU A 76 -0.35 6.09 -13.71
C LEU A 76 -0.56 7.38 -14.51
N ASN A 77 -0.76 8.50 -13.81
CA ASN A 77 -0.94 9.84 -14.39
C ASN A 77 -2.06 9.92 -15.43
N GLY A 78 -3.12 9.12 -15.28
CA GLY A 78 -4.23 9.05 -16.25
C GLY A 78 -3.86 8.39 -17.58
N GLY A 79 -2.72 7.72 -17.66
CA GLY A 79 -2.28 6.94 -18.82
C GLY A 79 -3.09 5.65 -19.02
N PRO A 80 -2.60 4.74 -19.88
CA PRO A 80 -3.22 3.44 -20.08
C PRO A 80 -3.29 2.65 -18.77
N SER A 81 -4.38 1.90 -18.60
CA SER A 81 -4.57 1.08 -17.39
C SER A 81 -3.80 -0.23 -17.45
N GLY A 82 -3.51 -0.78 -16.28
CA GLY A 82 -2.92 -2.10 -16.07
C GLY A 82 -3.06 -2.52 -14.61
N THR A 83 -2.27 -3.51 -14.22
CA THR A 83 -2.16 -3.92 -12.81
C THR A 83 -0.74 -3.71 -12.30
N LEU A 84 -0.57 -3.56 -10.98
CA LEU A 84 0.74 -3.45 -10.33
C LEU A 84 0.67 -4.10 -8.94
N LEU A 85 1.64 -4.98 -8.62
CA LEU A 85 1.72 -5.63 -7.33
C LEU A 85 2.49 -4.74 -6.34
N PHE A 86 1.80 -4.30 -5.30
CA PHE A 86 2.40 -3.61 -4.17
C PHE A 86 2.70 -4.58 -3.05
N THR A 87 3.90 -4.46 -2.48
CA THR A 87 4.29 -5.09 -1.21
C THR A 87 4.72 -4.00 -0.25
N TYR A 88 4.37 -4.13 1.03
CA TYR A 88 4.73 -3.15 2.03
C TYR A 88 5.01 -3.77 3.39
N THR A 89 5.77 -3.04 4.18
CA THR A 89 6.06 -3.34 5.59
C THR A 89 5.98 -2.05 6.38
N GLY A 90 5.53 -2.10 7.62
CA GLY A 90 5.33 -0.89 8.39
C GLY A 90 5.35 -1.07 9.89
N ILE A 91 5.26 0.06 10.57
CA ILE A 91 5.11 0.17 12.01
C ILE A 91 3.90 1.05 12.30
N GLY A 92 3.08 0.62 13.25
CA GLY A 92 1.90 1.33 13.69
C GLY A 92 1.80 1.42 15.20
N ASN A 93 0.74 2.08 15.66
CA ASN A 93 0.41 2.17 17.07
C ASN A 93 -1.09 1.94 17.29
N ALA A 94 -1.43 0.88 18.02
CA ALA A 94 -2.82 0.47 18.26
C ALA A 94 -3.60 1.44 19.16
N LEU A 95 -2.92 2.32 19.89
CA LEU A 95 -3.55 3.34 20.75
C LEU A 95 -3.92 4.59 19.96
N THR A 96 -3.10 4.98 18.99
CA THR A 96 -3.36 6.17 18.16
C THR A 96 -4.05 5.84 16.84
N GLY A 97 -3.91 4.59 16.36
CA GLY A 97 -4.35 4.17 15.04
C GLY A 97 -3.49 4.71 13.90
N HIS A 98 -2.30 5.21 14.19
CA HIS A 98 -1.40 5.81 13.19
C HIS A 98 -0.36 4.80 12.71
N GLU A 99 -0.04 4.81 11.41
CA GLU A 99 0.89 3.88 10.77
C GLU A 99 1.82 4.56 9.77
N ASN A 100 3.03 3.99 9.64
CA ASN A 100 4.03 4.37 8.65
C ASN A 100 4.52 3.13 7.90
N LEU A 101 4.52 3.20 6.58
CA LEU A 101 4.79 2.09 5.67
C LEU A 101 5.98 2.40 4.76
N HIS A 102 6.76 1.38 4.45
CA HIS A 102 7.64 1.32 3.29
C HIS A 102 6.97 0.48 2.21
N ILE A 103 6.89 1.01 0.99
CA ILE A 103 6.11 0.42 -0.11
C ILE A 103 7.00 0.20 -1.32
N ALA A 104 6.83 -0.95 -1.98
CA ALA A 104 7.39 -1.21 -3.30
C ALA A 104 6.29 -1.71 -4.25
N GLY A 105 6.18 -1.10 -5.42
CA GLY A 105 5.30 -1.53 -6.52
C GLY A 105 6.12 -2.15 -7.65
N ARG A 106 5.78 -3.37 -8.08
CA ARG A 106 6.50 -4.15 -9.09
C ARG A 106 5.55 -5.04 -9.90
N GLN A 107 6.09 -5.72 -10.91
CA GLN A 107 5.37 -6.73 -11.70
C GLN A 107 4.12 -6.15 -12.40
N GLY A 108 4.28 -4.97 -13.01
CA GLY A 108 3.17 -4.31 -13.68
C GLY A 108 2.77 -5.00 -14.99
N THR A 109 1.48 -4.92 -15.33
CA THR A 109 0.92 -5.38 -16.62
C THR A 109 0.44 -4.22 -17.46
N ASP A 110 0.30 -4.45 -18.77
CA ASP A 110 -0.33 -3.52 -19.72
C ASP A 110 0.22 -2.10 -19.61
N GLY A 111 -0.62 -1.10 -19.32
CA GLY A 111 -0.21 0.30 -19.16
C GLY A 111 0.75 0.58 -18.01
N LEU A 112 0.95 -0.39 -17.11
CA LEU A 112 1.89 -0.33 -15.99
C LEU A 112 3.09 -1.28 -16.18
N ALA A 113 3.21 -1.94 -17.34
CA ALA A 113 4.37 -2.77 -17.65
C ALA A 113 5.68 -1.95 -17.56
N GLY A 114 6.68 -2.49 -16.86
CA GLY A 114 7.97 -1.82 -16.66
C GLY A 114 7.98 -0.74 -15.56
N VAL A 115 6.85 -0.45 -14.92
CA VAL A 115 6.79 0.47 -13.77
C VAL A 115 7.35 -0.19 -12.51
N TYR A 116 8.25 0.52 -11.84
CA TYR A 116 8.72 0.22 -10.50
C TYR A 116 8.44 1.42 -9.61
N PHE A 117 7.86 1.19 -8.44
CA PHE A 117 7.65 2.22 -7.43
C PHE A 117 8.40 1.86 -6.16
N GLN A 118 9.01 2.85 -5.51
CA GLN A 118 9.46 2.76 -4.13
C GLN A 118 9.09 4.04 -3.40
N GLY A 119 8.52 3.91 -2.21
CA GLY A 119 8.06 5.06 -1.46
C GLY A 119 7.70 4.72 -0.02
N THR A 120 7.08 5.69 0.61
CA THR A 120 6.49 5.60 1.94
C THR A 120 5.02 5.94 1.88
N ALA A 121 4.27 5.44 2.85
CA ALA A 121 2.94 5.95 3.15
C ALA A 121 2.78 6.15 4.65
N GLU A 122 1.90 7.07 5.00
CA GLU A 122 1.43 7.28 6.37
C GLU A 122 -0.09 7.43 6.38
N GLY A 123 -0.71 7.06 7.49
CA GLY A 123 -2.16 7.17 7.60
C GLY A 123 -2.66 6.92 9.01
N ASP A 124 -3.94 7.24 9.20
CA ASP A 124 -4.65 7.09 10.46
C ASP A 124 -5.91 6.25 10.24
N LEU A 125 -6.21 5.38 11.21
CA LEU A 125 -7.51 4.74 11.33
C LEU A 125 -8.59 5.82 11.53
N GLY A 126 -9.68 5.66 10.81
CA GLY A 126 -10.79 6.60 10.82
C GLY A 126 -11.49 6.66 9.47
N GLY A 127 -12.78 6.95 9.49
CA GLY A 127 -13.64 6.93 8.30
C GLY A 127 -14.56 5.71 8.27
N GLU A 128 -15.69 5.88 7.58
CA GLU A 128 -16.68 4.83 7.39
C GLU A 128 -16.43 4.11 6.07
N CYS A 129 -16.55 2.78 6.08
CA CYS A 129 -16.71 2.01 4.86
C CYS A 129 -17.29 0.62 5.13
N ASP A 130 -17.45 -0.17 4.05
CA ASP A 130 -18.04 -1.51 4.08
C ASP A 130 -17.00 -2.57 4.54
N GLY A 131 -16.44 -2.36 5.74
CA GLY A 131 -15.45 -3.19 6.43
C GLY A 131 -15.56 -3.02 7.95
N ASP A 132 -14.66 -3.65 8.71
CA ASP A 132 -14.64 -3.50 10.17
C ASP A 132 -14.19 -2.10 10.60
N PHE A 133 -13.26 -1.50 9.85
CA PHE A 133 -12.80 -0.14 10.04
C PHE A 133 -12.21 0.44 8.75
N GLY A 134 -12.33 1.76 8.60
CA GLY A 134 -11.71 2.53 7.53
C GLY A 134 -10.45 3.25 7.98
N GLY A 135 -9.72 3.80 7.01
CA GLY A 135 -8.59 4.69 7.24
C GLY A 135 -8.53 5.81 6.20
N HIS A 136 -7.52 6.65 6.35
CA HIS A 136 -7.11 7.61 5.35
C HIS A 136 -5.60 7.83 5.44
N GLY A 137 -4.95 8.03 4.30
CA GLY A 137 -3.51 8.23 4.28
C GLY A 137 -3.00 8.82 2.98
N MET A 138 -1.70 9.11 2.99
CA MET A 138 -0.97 9.68 1.87
C MET A 138 0.26 8.83 1.56
N TYR A 139 0.62 8.74 0.29
CA TYR A 139 1.88 8.14 -0.16
C TYR A 139 2.75 9.17 -0.87
N ASP A 140 4.06 8.96 -0.79
CA ASP A 140 5.10 9.69 -1.50
C ASP A 140 6.20 8.72 -1.92
N GLY A 141 6.75 8.89 -3.11
CA GLY A 141 7.82 8.04 -3.58
C GLY A 141 8.32 8.35 -4.97
N GLN A 142 9.14 7.44 -5.48
CA GLN A 142 9.76 7.52 -6.79
C GLN A 142 9.27 6.41 -7.71
N ILE A 143 9.06 6.78 -8.96
CA ILE A 143 8.80 5.89 -10.08
C ILE A 143 10.08 5.74 -10.88
N LEU A 144 10.48 4.50 -11.06
CA LEU A 144 11.58 4.09 -11.90
C LEU A 144 10.99 3.27 -13.05
N PHE A 145 11.40 3.55 -14.27
CA PHE A 145 11.08 2.72 -15.42
C PHE A 145 12.26 1.77 -15.67
N ALA A 146 11.99 0.47 -15.83
CA ALA A 146 13.04 -0.40 -16.35
C ALA A 146 13.29 -0.07 -17.83
N PRO A 147 14.56 -0.03 -18.27
CA PRO A 147 14.93 0.15 -19.67
C PRO A 147 14.51 -1.03 -20.57
#